data_AF-A0A9D4PWY3-F1
#
_entry.id   AF-A0A9D4PWY3-F1
#
_cell.length_a   1.000
_cell.length_b   1.000
_cell.length_c   1.000
_cell.angle_alpha   90.00
_cell.angle_beta   90.00
_cell.angle_gamma   90.00
#
_symmetry.space_group_name_H-M   'P 1'
#
loop_
_entity.id
_entity.type
_entity.pdbx_description
1 polymer ?
#
loop_
_entity_poly.entity_id
_entity_poly.type
_entity_poly.pdbx_seq_one_letter_code
_entity_poly.pdbx_strand_id
1 'polypeptide(L)'
;MEARYRSVWSQACCDCGERETVAHLFLSCSALSTHREALARAFKQLGLPSATVDDILHPVGSAHRVRPALRAVLNYIEAAELADRLL
;
A
#
# COMPACT_ATOMS: atom_id res chain seq x y z
N MET A 1 13.20 2.11 32.91
CA MET A 1 12.47 0.82 32.82
C MET A 1 10.99 1.14 32.60
N GLU A 2 10.32 0.32 31.80
CA GLU A 2 8.87 0.27 31.54
C GLU A 2 8.33 1.34 30.58
N ALA A 3 8.53 1.14 29.28
CA ALA A 3 7.65 0.36 28.39
C ALA A 3 6.33 1.09 28.09
N ARG A 4 6.28 1.69 26.91
CA ARG A 4 5.05 1.84 26.14
C ARG A 4 5.44 1.94 24.67
N TYR A 5 5.64 0.76 24.08
CA TYR A 5 5.29 0.55 22.68
C TYR A 5 3.89 1.14 22.50
N ARG A 6 3.81 2.40 22.08
CA ARG A 6 2.55 3.04 21.75
C ARG A 6 2.20 2.38 20.43
N SER A 7 1.32 1.39 20.50
CA SER A 7 0.89 0.61 19.34
C SER A 7 0.46 1.59 18.24
N VAL A 8 1.32 1.77 17.23
CA VAL A 8 1.19 2.67 16.06
C VAL A 8 -0.07 2.36 15.21
N TRP A 9 -0.89 1.40 15.64
CA TRP A 9 -1.98 0.77 14.87
C TRP A 9 -3.38 1.29 15.26
N SER A 10 -3.46 2.48 15.87
CA SER A 10 -4.72 3.07 16.34
C SER A 10 -4.92 4.54 15.94
N GLN A 11 -4.14 5.07 14.99
CA GLN A 11 -4.43 6.38 14.43
C GLN A 11 -5.51 6.27 13.37
N ALA A 12 -6.45 7.20 13.39
CA ALA A 12 -7.37 7.38 12.28
C ALA A 12 -6.57 7.87 11.07
N CYS A 13 -6.91 7.38 9.89
CA CYS A 13 -6.39 7.82 8.61
C CYS A 13 -6.65 9.32 8.48
N CYS A 14 -5.59 10.11 8.28
CA CYS A 14 -5.73 11.56 8.14
C CYS A 14 -6.54 11.96 6.90
N ASP A 15 -6.64 11.08 5.90
CA ASP A 15 -7.31 11.38 4.64
C ASP A 15 -8.82 11.08 4.66
N CYS A 16 -9.24 10.03 5.35
CA CYS A 16 -10.64 9.58 5.35
C CYS A 16 -11.25 9.35 6.74
N GLY A 17 -10.48 9.46 7.81
CA GLY A 17 -10.93 9.30 9.20
C GLY A 17 -11.20 7.87 9.65
N GLU A 18 -11.13 6.87 8.77
CA GLU A 18 -11.25 5.45 9.17
C GLU A 18 -10.00 4.97 9.91
N ARG A 19 -10.04 3.77 10.49
CA ARG A 19 -8.87 3.18 11.12
C ARG A 19 -7.73 3.00 10.12
N GLU A 20 -6.59 3.63 10.37
CA GLU A 20 -5.42 3.47 9.53
C GLU A 20 -4.76 2.11 9.76
N THR A 21 -4.61 1.37 8.68
CA THR A 21 -3.86 0.11 8.61
C THR A 21 -3.24 0.01 7.21
N VAL A 22 -2.21 -0.82 7.03
CA VAL A 22 -1.65 -1.07 5.69
C VAL A 22 -2.74 -1.58 4.73
N ALA A 23 -3.60 -2.49 5.19
CA ALA A 23 -4.74 -2.96 4.40
C ALA A 23 -5.69 -1.82 4.03
N HIS A 24 -5.96 -0.90 4.95
CA HIS A 24 -6.77 0.27 4.66
C HIS A 24 -6.13 1.13 3.57
N LEU A 25 -4.86 1.53 3.72
CA LEU A 25 -4.18 2.40 2.76
C LEU A 25 -4.16 1.78 1.35
N PHE A 26 -3.79 0.50 1.24
CA PHE A 26 -3.61 -0.16 -0.04
C PHE A 26 -4.90 -0.73 -0.66
N LEU A 27 -5.93 -1.05 0.13
CA LEU A 27 -7.10 -1.80 -0.36
C LEU A 27 -8.45 -1.11 -0.15
N SER A 28 -8.58 -0.09 0.72
CA SER A 28 -9.91 0.48 1.00
C SER A 28 -9.99 2.00 1.15
N CYS A 29 -8.88 2.72 1.38
CA CYS A 29 -8.91 4.16 1.60
C CYS A 29 -9.56 4.91 0.42
N SER A 30 -10.70 5.55 0.69
CA SER A 30 -11.51 6.24 -0.33
C SER A 30 -10.79 7.45 -0.91
N ALA A 31 -10.08 8.19 -0.06
CA ALA A 31 -9.27 9.34 -0.46
C ALA A 31 -8.10 8.94 -1.39
N LEU A 32 -7.59 7.72 -1.28
CA LEU A 32 -6.49 7.20 -2.11
C LEU A 32 -6.98 6.40 -3.33
N SER A 33 -8.28 6.41 -3.64
CA SER A 33 -8.89 5.60 -4.70
C SER A 33 -8.19 5.77 -6.07
N THR A 34 -7.95 7.00 -6.51
CA THR A 34 -7.25 7.29 -7.78
C THR A 34 -5.83 6.68 -7.82
N HIS A 35 -5.07 6.80 -6.73
CA HIS A 35 -3.72 6.24 -6.64
C HIS A 35 -3.77 4.70 -6.64
N ARG A 36 -4.73 4.11 -5.94
CA ARG A 36 -4.94 2.64 -5.91
C ARG A 36 -5.36 2.10 -7.27
N GLU A 37 -6.20 2.82 -8.03
CA GLU A 37 -6.56 2.43 -9.38
C GLU A 37 -5.36 2.40 -10.33
N ALA A 38 -4.47 3.40 -10.22
CA ALA A 38 -3.24 3.43 -11.01
C ALA A 38 -2.33 2.23 -10.67
N LEU A 39 -2.17 1.91 -9.38
CA LEU A 39 -1.43 0.75 -8.91
C LEU A 39 -2.04 -0.56 -9.43
N ALA A 40 -3.35 -0.74 -9.30
CA ALA A 40 -4.07 -1.93 -9.76
C ALA A 40 -3.95 -2.11 -11.28
N ARG A 41 -3.98 -1.01 -12.06
CA ARG A 41 -3.74 -1.05 -13.51
C ARG A 41 -2.32 -1.52 -13.84
N ALA A 42 -1.31 -1.06 -13.11
CA ALA A 42 0.07 -1.48 -13.31
C ALA A 42 0.23 -3.00 -13.03
N PHE A 43 -0.34 -3.50 -11.94
CA PHE A 43 -0.33 -4.93 -11.62
C PHE A 43 -1.08 -5.76 -12.68
N LYS A 44 -2.25 -5.28 -13.14
CA LYS A 44 -3.02 -5.93 -14.20
C LYS A 44 -2.24 -6.03 -15.52
N GLN A 45 -1.54 -4.97 -15.92
CA GLN A 45 -0.69 -4.97 -17.12
C GLN A 45 0.47 -5.98 -17.03
N LEU A 46 0.97 -6.22 -15.82
CA LEU A 46 2.01 -7.22 -15.54
C LEU A 46 1.45 -8.64 -15.37
N GLY A 47 0.12 -8.82 -15.40
CA GLY A 47 -0.52 -10.10 -15.14
C GLY A 47 -0.30 -10.60 -13.71
N LEU A 48 -0.25 -9.69 -12.74
CA LEU A 48 -0.08 -9.97 -11.31
C LEU A 48 -1.38 -9.69 -10.54
N PRO A 49 -1.68 -10.46 -9.48
CA PRO A 49 -2.80 -10.17 -8.59
C PRO A 49 -2.54 -8.92 -7.76
N SER A 50 -3.59 -8.25 -7.31
CA SER A 50 -3.51 -7.05 -6.43
C SER A 50 -4.70 -6.97 -5.46
N ALA A 51 -5.28 -8.13 -5.11
CA ALA A 51 -6.49 -8.20 -4.28
C ALA A 51 -6.18 -8.14 -2.78
N THR A 52 -4.98 -8.57 -2.39
CA THR A 52 -4.52 -8.58 -1.00
C THR A 52 -3.28 -7.71 -0.82
N VAL A 53 -2.98 -7.35 0.44
CA VAL A 53 -1.73 -6.65 0.77
C VAL A 53 -0.52 -7.49 0.39
N ASP A 54 -0.59 -8.81 0.59
CA ASP A 54 0.48 -9.74 0.27
C ASP A 54 0.75 -9.79 -1.24
N ASP A 55 -0.30 -9.82 -2.07
CA ASP A 55 -0.15 -9.75 -3.53
C ASP A 55 0.62 -8.49 -3.97
N ILE A 56 0.38 -7.36 -3.30
CA ILE A 56 0.95 -6.06 -3.65
C ILE A 56 2.37 -5.91 -3.11
N LEU A 57 2.60 -6.23 -1.84
CA LEU A 57 3.90 -6.01 -1.18
C LEU A 57 4.89 -7.15 -1.45
N HIS A 58 4.38 -8.36 -1.70
CA HIS A 58 5.18 -9.57 -1.94
C HIS A 58 4.78 -10.26 -3.25
N PRO A 59 4.80 -9.55 -4.39
CA PRO A 59 4.35 -10.11 -5.66
C PRO A 59 5.20 -11.32 -6.07
N VAL A 60 4.53 -12.43 -6.34
CA VAL A 60 5.17 -13.68 -6.75
C VAL A 60 5.21 -13.77 -8.27
N GLY A 61 6.39 -14.03 -8.83
CA GLY A 61 6.55 -14.23 -10.26
C GLY A 61 7.99 -14.14 -10.72
N SER A 62 8.14 -14.01 -12.02
CA SER A 62 9.44 -13.78 -12.66
C SER A 62 9.99 -12.39 -12.31
N ALA A 63 11.32 -12.26 -12.22
CA ALA A 63 11.96 -10.98 -11.93
C ALA A 63 11.57 -9.85 -12.90
N HIS A 64 11.27 -10.19 -14.17
CA HIS A 64 10.81 -9.22 -15.17
C HIS A 64 9.42 -8.63 -14.89
N ARG A 65 8.57 -9.31 -14.09
CA ARG A 65 7.28 -8.79 -13.63
C ARG A 65 7.38 -8.18 -12.24
N VAL A 66 8.10 -8.84 -11.34
CA VAL A 66 8.22 -8.43 -9.92
C VAL A 66 8.90 -7.08 -9.77
N ARG A 67 10.02 -6.84 -10.47
CA ARG A 67 10.73 -5.55 -10.38
C ARG A 67 9.87 -4.34 -10.78
N PRO A 68 9.20 -4.33 -11.94
CA PRO A 68 8.30 -3.22 -12.28
C PRO A 68 7.07 -3.14 -11.36
N ALA A 69 6.57 -4.26 -10.82
CA ALA A 69 5.49 -4.23 -9.83
C ALA A 69 5.92 -3.52 -8.54
N LEU A 70 7.07 -3.88 -7.97
CA LEU A 70 7.62 -3.22 -6.78
C LEU A 70 7.91 -1.73 -7.03
N ARG A 71 8.35 -1.37 -8.23
CA ARG A 71 8.48 0.05 -8.60
C ARG A 71 7.13 0.77 -8.68
N ALA A 72 6.07 0.11 -9.15
CA ALA A 72 4.73 0.69 -9.12
C ALA A 72 4.25 0.89 -7.67
N VAL A 73 4.58 -0.02 -6.75
CA VAL A 73 4.31 0.16 -5.31
C VAL A 73 5.04 1.37 -4.75
N LEU A 74 6.34 1.54 -5.05
CA LEU A 74 7.10 2.71 -4.61
C LEU A 74 6.52 4.02 -5.16
N ASN A 75 6.16 4.04 -6.46
CA ASN A 75 5.52 5.21 -7.07
C ASN A 75 4.16 5.52 -6.42
N TYR A 76 3.39 4.50 -6.03
CA TYR A 76 2.14 4.69 -5.28
C TYR A 76 2.41 5.30 -3.90
N ILE A 77 3.38 4.76 -3.15
CA ILE A 77 3.76 5.26 -1.82
C ILE A 77 4.19 6.73 -1.89
N GLU A 78 4.99 7.09 -2.90
CA GLU A 78 5.44 8.47 -3.10
C GLU A 78 4.28 9.38 -3.53
N ALA A 79 3.50 8.99 -4.54
CA ALA A 79 2.39 9.80 -5.05
C ALA A 79 1.24 9.98 -4.06
N ALA A 80 1.06 9.02 -3.14
CA ALA A 80 0.07 9.09 -2.06
C ALA A 80 0.64 9.62 -0.74
N GLU A 81 1.89 10.11 -0.74
CA GLU A 81 2.58 10.67 0.44
C GLU A 81 2.55 9.74 1.67
N LEU A 82 2.73 8.43 1.44
CA LEU A 82 2.63 7.40 2.48
C LEU A 82 3.99 7.01 3.09
N ALA A 83 5.10 7.58 2.63
CA ALA A 83 6.44 7.16 3.04
C ALA A 83 6.65 7.22 4.56
N ASP A 84 6.27 8.33 5.20
CA ASP A 84 6.40 8.53 6.65
C ASP A 84 5.35 7.77 7.48
N ARG A 85 4.35 7.17 6.83
CA ARG A 85 3.26 6.41 7.50
C ARG A 85 3.53 4.91 7.53
N LEU A 86 4.46 4.43 6.70
CA LEU A 86 4.78 3.02 6.51
C LEU A 86 6.16 2.64 7.08
N LEU A 87 6.91 3.59 7.65
CA LEU A 87 8.21 3.42 8.30
C LEU A 87 8.09 3.59 9.83
#